data_AF-A0A1C5C2R1-F1
#
_entry.id   AF-A0A1C5C2R1-F1
#
_cell.length_a   1.000
_cell.length_b   1.000
_cell.length_c   1.000
_cell.angle_alpha   90.00
_cell.angle_beta   90.00
_cell.angle_gamma   90.00
#
_symmetry.space_group_name_H-M   'P 1'
#
loop_
_entity.id
_entity.type
_entity.pdbx_description
1 polymer ?
#
loop_
_entity_poly.entity_id
_entity_poly.type
_entity_poly.pdbx_seq_one_letter_code
_entity_poly.pdbx_strand_id
1 'polypeptide(L)'
;MDANDEAALGLHQIEGFLHWEANRHEAQCRARDFAWELPGLTHDQRLMVEEAYAHKEMENARQGTQHIAERIGQVEAQYTARHRRFVRDTAVAMGVITMALIGLCIAVILGTAAGTA
;
A
#
# COMPACT_ATOMS: atom_id res chain seq x y z
N MET A 1 11.28 5.56 -17.40
CA MET A 1 11.27 5.78 -15.94
C MET A 1 12.06 7.04 -15.73
N ASP A 2 11.45 8.07 -15.18
CA ASP A 2 12.07 9.40 -15.04
C ASP A 2 13.08 9.38 -13.89
N ALA A 3 14.13 10.20 -13.96
CA ALA A 3 15.14 10.29 -12.89
C ALA A 3 14.51 10.72 -11.56
N ASN A 4 13.41 11.46 -11.63
CA ASN A 4 12.62 11.86 -10.46
C ASN A 4 11.90 10.66 -9.80
N ASP A 5 11.42 9.69 -10.60
CA ASP A 5 10.78 8.48 -10.08
C ASP A 5 11.80 7.59 -9.36
N GLU A 6 13.01 7.49 -9.90
CA GLU A 6 14.11 6.71 -9.30
C GLU A 6 14.62 7.36 -8.00
N ALA A 7 14.73 8.69 -7.98
CA ALA A 7 15.08 9.44 -6.77
C ALA A 7 14.01 9.30 -5.66
N ALA A 8 12.73 9.36 -6.01
CA ALA A 8 11.62 9.16 -5.08
C ALA A 8 11.62 7.73 -4.49
N LEU A 9 11.89 6.72 -5.33
CA LEU A 9 12.02 5.33 -4.89
C LEU A 9 13.19 5.15 -3.92
N GLY A 10 14.34 5.75 -4.22
CA GLY A 10 15.52 5.71 -3.36
C GLY A 10 15.27 6.37 -2.01
N LEU A 11 14.59 7.52 -1.99
CA LEU A 11 14.24 8.23 -0.76
C LEU A 11 13.31 7.40 0.13
N HIS A 12 12.30 6.75 -0.46
CA HIS A 12 11.39 5.88 0.28
C HIS A 12 12.11 4.67 0.89
N GLN A 13 13.09 4.09 0.20
CA GLN A 13 13.88 2.99 0.76
C GLN A 13 14.74 3.44 1.94
N ILE A 14 15.35 4.62 1.85
CA ILE A 14 16.16 5.19 2.94
C ILE A 14 15.27 5.52 4.14
N GLU A 15 14.10 6.12 3.92
CA GLU A 15 13.13 6.41 4.98
C GLU A 15 12.68 5.14 5.69
N GLY A 16 12.34 4.09 4.94
CA GLY A 16 11.97 2.78 5.51
C GLY A 16 13.10 2.16 6.33
N PHE A 17 14.34 2.23 5.83
CA PHE A 17 15.52 1.76 6.56
C PHE A 17 15.74 2.54 7.87
N LEU A 18 15.69 3.87 7.82
CA LEU A 18 15.87 4.73 8.99
C LEU A 18 14.80 4.49 10.05
N HIS A 19 13.55 4.32 9.62
CA HIS A 19 12.44 4.03 10.52
C HIS A 19 12.64 2.68 11.24
N TRP A 20 13.03 1.64 10.50
CA TRP A 20 13.30 0.33 11.06
C TRP A 20 14.49 0.36 12.04
N GLU A 21 15.56 1.05 11.67
CA GLU A 21 16.77 1.17 12.49
C GLU A 21 16.50 1.95 13.80
N ALA A 22 15.70 3.02 13.74
CA ALA A 22 15.28 3.77 14.91
C ALA A 22 14.44 2.92 15.89
N ASN A 23 13.46 2.17 15.37
CA ASN A 23 12.65 1.26 16.18
C ASN A 23 13.50 0.17 16.84
N ARG A 24 14.49 -0.37 16.11
CA ARG A 24 15.41 -1.38 16.64
C ARG A 24 16.24 -0.81 17.80
N HIS A 25 16.80 0.38 17.64
CA HIS A 25 17.58 1.03 18.68
C HIS A 25 16.73 1.35 19.91
N GLU A 26 15.49 1.83 19.72
CA GLU A 26 14.59 2.12 20.83
C GLU A 26 14.19 0.86 21.61
N ALA A 27 13.89 -0.25 20.90
CA ALA A 27 13.60 -1.53 21.54
C ALA A 27 14.80 -2.06 22.37
N GLN A 28 16.03 -1.90 21.86
CA GLN A 28 17.25 -2.25 22.59
C GLN A 28 17.44 -1.41 23.86
N CYS A 29 17.21 -0.10 23.78
CA CYS A 29 17.26 0.78 24.95
C CYS A 29 16.23 0.36 26.00
N ARG A 30 14.98 0.13 25.60
CA ARG A 30 13.91 -0.30 26.52
C ARG A 30 14.22 -1.65 27.19
N ALA A 31 14.78 -2.60 26.43
CA ALA A 31 15.19 -3.90 26.97
C ALA A 31 16.29 -3.77 28.03
N ARG A 32 17.30 -2.93 27.77
CA ARG A 32 18.40 -2.66 28.71
C ARG A 32 17.89 -1.98 29.98
N ASP A 33 17.02 -0.97 29.84
CA ASP A 33 16.47 -0.24 30.98
C ASP A 33 15.62 -1.17 31.86
N PHE A 34 14.81 -2.04 31.25
CA PHE A 34 14.05 -3.09 31.96
C PHE A 34 14.97 -4.08 32.70
N ALA A 35 16.05 -4.55 32.07
CA ALA A 35 17.00 -5.47 32.69
C ALA A 35 17.75 -4.83 33.88
N TRP A 36 17.95 -3.51 33.86
CA TRP A 36 18.55 -2.76 34.95
C TRP A 36 17.63 -2.63 36.18
N GLU A 37 16.31 -2.61 35.97
CA GLU A 37 15.29 -2.48 37.01
C GLU A 37 15.01 -3.78 37.78
N LEU A 38 15.59 -4.92 37.40
CA LEU A 38 15.41 -6.21 38.06
C LEU A 38 16.57 -6.52 39.04
N PRO A 39 16.47 -6.14 40.34
CA PRO A 39 17.48 -6.48 41.33
C PRO A 39 17.46 -7.98 41.65
N GLY A 40 18.66 -8.57 41.80
CA GLY A 40 18.83 -9.96 42.25
C GLY A 40 19.09 -10.99 41.14
N LEU A 41 19.05 -10.59 39.86
CA LEU A 41 19.44 -11.47 38.76
C LEU A 41 20.97 -11.54 38.63
N THR A 42 21.50 -12.74 38.47
CA THR A 42 22.88 -12.92 38.04
C THR A 42 23.06 -12.39 36.61
N HIS A 43 24.30 -12.13 36.18
CA HIS A 43 24.58 -11.62 34.84
C HIS A 43 24.00 -12.52 33.74
N ASP A 44 24.15 -13.84 33.88
CA ASP A 44 23.61 -14.83 32.92
C ASP A 44 22.08 -14.80 32.86
N GLN A 45 21.40 -14.64 33.99
CA GLN A 45 19.94 -14.56 34.01
C GLN A 45 19.42 -13.27 33.37
N ARG A 46 20.16 -12.17 33.49
CA ARG A 46 19.86 -10.91 32.77
C ARG A 46 20.03 -11.09 31.26
N LEU A 47 21.13 -11.68 30.82
CA LEU A 47 21.38 -11.93 29.39
C LEU A 47 20.27 -12.79 28.75
N MET A 48 19.82 -13.85 29.45
CA MET A 48 18.72 -14.70 28.97
C MET A 48 17.38 -13.96 28.84
N VAL A 49 17.08 -13.06 29.78
CA VAL A 49 15.86 -12.24 29.72
C VAL A 49 15.95 -11.20 28.61
N GLU A 50 17.11 -10.57 28.42
CA GLU A 50 17.38 -9.65 27.33
C GLU A 50 17.18 -10.31 25.96
N GLU A 51 17.74 -11.50 25.75
CA GLU A 51 17.57 -12.26 24.50
C GLU A 51 16.11 -12.68 24.26
N ALA A 52 15.43 -13.17 25.31
CA ALA A 52 14.02 -13.58 25.22
C ALA A 52 13.10 -12.39 24.91
N TYR A 53 13.35 -11.23 25.52
CA TYR A 53 12.59 -10.01 25.27
C TYR A 53 12.84 -9.46 23.87
N ALA A 54 14.11 -9.42 23.42
CA ALA A 54 14.47 -9.00 22.07
C ALA A 54 13.81 -9.88 21.00
N HIS A 55 13.81 -11.21 21.19
CA HIS A 55 13.15 -12.13 20.27
C HIS A 55 11.63 -11.91 20.23
N LYS A 56 11.00 -11.67 21.39
CA LYS A 56 9.56 -11.44 21.49
C LYS A 56 9.14 -10.10 20.86
N GLU A 57 9.94 -9.05 21.03
CA GLU A 57 9.68 -7.76 20.37
C GLU A 57 9.82 -7.86 18.84
N MET A 58 10.81 -8.63 18.34
CA MET A 58 10.92 -8.88 16.90
C MET A 58 9.70 -9.61 16.33
N GLU A 59 9.17 -10.60 17.06
CA GLU A 59 7.97 -11.33 16.65
C GLU A 59 6.72 -10.43 16.69
N ASN A 60 6.56 -9.62 17.73
CA ASN A 60 5.46 -8.65 17.82
C ASN A 60 5.53 -7.61 16.69
N ALA A 61 6.71 -7.06 16.39
CA ALA A 61 6.91 -6.12 15.30
C ALA A 61 6.59 -6.77 13.94
N ARG A 62 6.99 -8.03 13.73
CA ARG A 62 6.67 -8.80 12.53
C ARG A 62 5.15 -9.01 12.38
N GLN A 63 4.47 -9.45 13.43
CA GLN A 63 3.02 -9.68 13.41
C GLN A 63 2.24 -8.38 13.21
N GLY A 64 2.65 -7.29 13.86
CA GLY A 64 2.05 -5.97 13.67
C GLY A 64 2.20 -5.47 12.23
N THR A 65 3.40 -5.63 11.65
CA THR A 65 3.67 -5.23 10.26
C THR A 65 2.86 -6.06 9.27
N GLN A 66 2.72 -7.37 9.51
CA GLN A 66 1.87 -8.26 8.70
C GLN A 66 0.39 -7.87 8.78
N HIS A 67 -0.13 -7.59 9.98
CA HIS A 67 -1.52 -7.20 10.14
C HIS A 67 -1.83 -5.87 9.46
N ILE A 68 -0.92 -4.89 9.55
CA ILE A 68 -1.04 -3.62 8.86
C ILE A 68 -1.00 -3.83 7.34
N ALA A 69 -0.08 -4.66 6.83
CA ALA A 69 0.01 -4.98 5.41
C ALA A 69 -1.26 -5.66 4.89
N GLU A 70 -1.81 -6.62 5.63
CA GLU A 70 -3.09 -7.27 5.30
C GLU A 70 -4.25 -6.27 5.28
N ARG A 71 -4.32 -5.36 6.26
CA ARG A 71 -5.36 -4.32 6.32
C ARG A 71 -5.24 -3.34 5.17
N ILE A 72 -4.04 -2.92 4.81
CA ILE A 72 -3.79 -2.06 3.63
C ILE A 72 -4.22 -2.79 2.36
N GLY A 73 -3.82 -4.06 2.19
CA GLY A 73 -4.22 -4.86 1.02
C GLY A 73 -5.73 -5.08 0.92
N GLN A 74 -6.42 -5.28 2.04
CA GLN A 74 -7.89 -5.37 2.06
C GLN A 74 -8.56 -4.05 1.68
N VAL A 75 -8.03 -2.92 2.16
CA VAL A 75 -8.52 -1.58 1.83
C VAL A 75 -8.28 -1.30 0.33
N GLU A 76 -7.09 -1.59 -0.18
CA GLU A 76 -6.71 -1.40 -1.57
C GLU A 76 -7.55 -2.28 -2.52
N ALA A 77 -7.83 -3.53 -2.14
CA ALA A 77 -8.73 -4.41 -2.88
C ALA A 77 -10.17 -3.88 -2.95
N GLN A 78 -10.67 -3.29 -1.85
CA GLN A 78 -12.01 -2.67 -1.81
C GLN A 78 -12.10 -1.42 -2.70
N TYR A 79 -11.06 -0.57 -2.70
CA TYR A 79 -11.02 0.61 -3.55
C TYR A 79 -10.87 0.24 -5.04
N THR A 80 -10.00 -0.72 -5.36
CA THR A 80 -9.74 -1.16 -6.73
C THR A 80 -10.96 -1.84 -7.36
N ALA A 81 -11.70 -2.63 -6.58
CA ALA A 81 -12.94 -3.25 -7.04
C ALA A 81 -14.04 -2.23 -7.37
N ARG A 82 -14.13 -1.13 -6.61
CA ARG A 82 -15.11 -0.07 -6.85
C ARG A 82 -14.74 0.76 -8.09
N HIS A 83 -13.49 1.18 -8.21
CA HIS A 83 -13.02 1.96 -9.38
C HIS A 83 -13.16 1.18 -10.68
N ARG A 84 -12.82 -0.11 -10.70
CA ARG A 84 -12.88 -0.93 -11.92
C ARG A 84 -14.30 -1.08 -12.48
N ARG A 85 -15.33 -1.10 -11.62
CA ARG A 85 -16.73 -1.14 -12.08
C ARG A 85 -17.16 0.18 -12.70
N PHE A 86 -16.89 1.31 -12.04
CA PHE A 86 -17.23 2.63 -12.57
C PHE A 86 -16.56 2.91 -13.91
N VAL A 87 -15.26 2.59 -14.05
CA VAL A 87 -14.52 2.78 -15.31
C VAL A 87 -15.08 1.90 -16.43
N ARG A 88 -15.51 0.67 -16.12
CA ARG A 88 -16.09 -0.22 -17.13
C ARG A 88 -17.46 0.26 -17.57
N ASP A 89 -18.29 0.69 -16.64
CA ASP A 89 -19.64 1.17 -16.94
C ASP A 89 -19.59 2.50 -17.71
N THR A 90 -18.68 3.41 -17.37
CA THR A 90 -18.47 4.65 -18.15
C THR A 90 -17.88 4.37 -19.53
N ALA A 91 -16.95 3.43 -19.68
CA ALA A 91 -16.43 3.04 -20.99
C ALA A 91 -17.53 2.44 -21.90
N VAL A 92 -18.42 1.60 -21.35
CA VAL A 92 -19.58 1.07 -22.08
C VAL A 92 -20.55 2.18 -22.46
N ALA A 93 -20.89 3.08 -21.52
CA ALA A 93 -21.77 4.21 -21.80
C ALA A 93 -21.21 5.13 -22.90
N MET A 94 -19.92 5.45 -22.84
CA MET A 94 -19.23 6.21 -23.88
C MET A 94 -19.29 5.50 -25.24
N GLY A 95 -19.04 4.18 -25.27
CA GLY A 95 -19.16 3.39 -26.50
C GLY A 95 -20.55 3.41 -27.11
N VAL A 96 -21.60 3.30 -26.29
CA VAL A 96 -23.01 3.40 -26.76
C VAL A 96 -23.31 4.78 -27.32
N ILE A 97 -22.89 5.85 -26.64
CA ILE A 97 -23.07 7.22 -27.11
C ILE A 97 -22.35 7.43 -28.44
N THR A 98 -21.10 6.99 -28.56
CA THR A 98 -20.33 7.09 -29.81
C THR A 98 -21.02 6.34 -30.95
N MET A 99 -21.49 5.12 -30.72
CA MET A 99 -22.22 4.34 -31.73
C MET A 99 -23.54 5.02 -32.14
N ALA A 100 -24.29 5.58 -31.18
CA ALA A 100 -25.52 6.31 -31.47
C ALA A 100 -25.25 7.56 -32.31
N LEU A 101 -24.19 8.31 -32.00
CA LEU A 101 -23.78 9.49 -32.77
C LEU A 101 -23.33 9.12 -34.19
N ILE A 102 -22.57 8.04 -34.35
CA ILE A 102 -22.18 7.52 -35.67
C ILE A 102 -23.43 7.13 -36.47
N GLY A 103 -24.35 6.39 -35.85
CA GLY A 103 -25.62 6.00 -36.48
C GLY A 103 -26.47 7.20 -36.90
N LEU A 104 -26.54 8.23 -36.05
CA LEU A 104 -27.22 9.48 -36.36
C LEU A 104 -26.56 10.20 -37.55
N CYS A 105 -25.24 10.31 -37.57
CA CYS A 105 -24.50 10.91 -38.69
C CYS A 105 -24.78 10.16 -40.00
N ILE A 106 -24.75 8.82 -39.98
CA ILE A 106 -25.04 8.00 -41.16
C ILE A 106 -26.48 8.23 -41.63
N ALA A 107 -27.45 8.25 -40.71
CA ALA A 107 -28.85 8.48 -41.03
C ALA A 107 -29.08 9.87 -41.62
N VAL A 108 -28.41 10.91 -41.11
CA VAL A 108 -28.47 12.27 -41.66
C VAL A 108 -27.88 12.31 -43.06
N ILE A 109 -26.72 11.70 -43.30
CA ILE A 109 -26.08 11.66 -44.63
C ILE A 109 -26.96 10.93 -45.65
N LEU A 110 -27.56 9.80 -45.26
CA LEU A 110 -28.49 9.07 -46.13
C LEU A 110 -29.79 9.84 -46.38
N GLY A 111 -30.31 10.52 -45.36
CA GLY A 111 -31.51 11.35 -45.46
C GLY A 111 -31.31 12.57 -46.36
N THR A 112 -30.15 13.23 -46.30
CA THR A 112 -29.83 14.34 -47.20
C THR A 112 -29.54 13.87 -48.63
N ALA A 113 -28.94 12.69 -48.79
CA ALA A 113 -28.77 12.07 -50.11
C ALA A 113 -30.11 11.63 -50.75
N ALA A 114 -31.07 11.17 -49.94
CA ALA A 114 -32.40 10.78 -50.43
C ALA A 114 -33.33 11.98 -50.70
N GLY A 115 -33.15 13.10 -49.99
CA GLY A 115 -33.94 14.32 -50.18
C GLY A 115 -33.47 15.22 -51.34
N THR A 116 -32.40 14.84 -52.04
CA THR A 116 -31.83 15.60 -53.18
C THR A 116 -32.03 14.92 -54.54
N ALA A 117 -32.80 13.83 -54.59
CA ALA A 117 -33.23 13.14 -55.82
C ALA A 117 -34.72 13.41 -56.11
#